data_AF-A0A1W2BRZ3-F1
#
_entry.id   AF-A0A1W2BRZ3-F1
#
_cell.length_a   1.000
_cell.length_b   1.000
_cell.length_c   1.000
_cell.angle_alpha   90.00
_cell.angle_beta   90.00
_cell.angle_gamma   90.00
#
_symmetry.space_group_name_H-M   'P 1'
#
loop_
_entity.id
_entity.type
_entity.pdbx_description
1 polymer ?
#
loop_
_entity_poly.entity_id
_entity_poly.type
_entity_poly.pdbx_seq_one_letter_code
_entity_poly.pdbx_strand_id
1 'polypeptide(L)'
;MGEVIGKILPTVTEFKAFWKKQGPFRYALTSREFPPTLLAPEEWLFSDEIIPLLKALMKWDERKMKIVAAPFSRKKQNVLKPETLTPWKINNFPEEWETAVCDAFTPVGHLTQAVVPESDTVDVKTVEAAFFKCLEGEINDIGYVLLGPEPSLGSPASAFVDDYVKEWESDDLPC
;
A
#
# COMPACT_ATOMS: atom_id res chain seq x y z
N MET A 1 2.42 -18.21 -1.11
CA MET A 1 1.83 -16.95 -0.62
C MET A 1 2.76 -16.49 0.47
N GLY A 2 3.41 -15.33 0.30
CA GLY A 2 4.29 -14.78 1.32
C GLY A 2 3.54 -14.59 2.64
N GLU A 3 4.17 -14.94 3.74
CA GLU A 3 3.61 -14.74 5.07
C GLU A 3 3.60 -13.25 5.39
N VAL A 4 2.48 -12.76 5.94
CA VAL A 4 2.36 -11.40 6.47
C VAL A 4 2.07 -11.50 7.95
N ILE A 5 2.86 -10.77 8.74
CA ILE A 5 2.71 -10.71 10.19
C ILE A 5 2.16 -9.34 10.56
N GLY A 6 0.97 -9.32 11.15
CA GLY A 6 0.37 -8.11 11.75
C GLY A 6 0.65 -8.04 13.25
N LYS A 7 1.09 -6.88 13.74
CA LYS A 7 1.31 -6.63 15.16
C LYS A 7 0.97 -5.20 15.54
N ILE A 8 0.32 -5.02 16.69
CA ILE A 8 0.22 -3.74 17.36
C ILE A 8 1.46 -3.59 18.24
N LEU A 9 2.26 -2.55 17.99
CA LEU A 9 3.52 -2.27 18.68
C LEU A 9 3.48 -0.80 19.13
N PRO A 10 2.91 -0.48 20.30
CA PRO A 10 2.65 0.91 20.70
C PRO A 10 3.88 1.72 21.11
N THR A 11 5.03 1.08 21.29
CA THR A 11 6.25 1.75 21.74
C THR A 11 7.45 1.29 20.95
N VAL A 12 8.47 2.15 20.85
CA VAL A 12 9.75 1.76 20.25
C VAL A 12 10.34 0.54 20.95
N THR A 13 10.19 0.43 22.26
CA THR A 13 10.72 -0.69 23.04
C THR A 13 10.09 -2.01 22.60
N GLU A 14 8.77 -2.03 22.41
CA GLU A 14 8.06 -3.21 21.90
C GLU A 14 8.44 -3.53 20.46
N PHE A 15 8.57 -2.51 19.60
CA PHE A 15 9.03 -2.69 18.23
C PHE A 15 10.42 -3.33 18.18
N LYS A 16 11.39 -2.78 18.90
CA LYS A 16 12.77 -3.30 18.96
C LYS A 16 12.81 -4.75 19.48
N ALA A 17 12.05 -5.05 20.52
CA ALA A 17 11.95 -6.39 21.09
C ALA A 17 11.37 -7.40 20.08
N PHE A 18 10.33 -6.99 19.35
CA PHE A 18 9.74 -7.80 18.29
C PHE A 18 10.71 -8.01 17.11
N TRP A 19 11.30 -6.93 16.59
CA TRP A 19 12.21 -6.94 15.45
C TRP A 19 13.42 -7.85 15.69
N LYS A 20 13.99 -7.81 16.90
CA LYS A 20 15.10 -8.69 17.29
C LYS A 20 14.71 -10.17 17.39
N LYS A 21 13.45 -10.47 17.71
CA LYS A 21 12.98 -11.84 17.97
C LYS A 21 12.47 -12.54 16.72
N GLN A 22 11.75 -11.83 15.84
CA GLN A 22 11.06 -12.41 14.68
C GLN A 22 11.54 -11.84 13.34
N GLY A 23 12.16 -10.67 13.34
CA GLY A 23 12.76 -10.08 12.15
C GLY A 23 14.21 -10.56 11.94
N PRO A 24 14.97 -9.87 11.07
CA PRO A 24 14.55 -8.72 10.26
C PRO A 24 13.74 -9.16 9.03
N PHE A 25 12.68 -8.42 8.71
CA PHE A 25 11.86 -8.64 7.51
C PHE A 25 12.37 -7.78 6.35
N ARG A 26 12.12 -8.21 5.11
CA ARG A 26 12.44 -7.39 3.93
C ARG A 26 11.65 -6.07 3.88
N TYR A 27 10.39 -6.10 4.31
CA TYR A 27 9.50 -4.95 4.31
C TYR A 27 8.77 -4.81 5.65
N ALA A 28 8.59 -3.57 6.10
CA ALA A 28 7.74 -3.20 7.21
C ALA A 28 6.84 -2.03 6.78
N LEU A 29 5.57 -2.06 7.18
CA LEU A 29 4.60 -1.03 6.84
C LEU A 29 3.79 -0.63 8.07
N THR A 30 3.65 0.67 8.30
CA THR A 30 2.77 1.23 9.33
C THR A 30 2.04 2.47 8.80
N SER A 31 1.09 3.00 9.58
CA SER A 31 0.39 4.25 9.25
C SER A 31 1.27 5.46 9.50
N ARG A 32 1.17 6.47 8.64
CA ARG A 32 1.61 7.82 8.99
C ARG A 32 0.54 8.42 9.90
N GLU A 33 0.93 9.02 11.01
CA GLU A 33 -0.01 9.64 11.93
C GLU A 33 -0.96 10.57 11.15
N PHE A 34 -2.27 10.35 11.31
CA PHE A 34 -3.43 11.00 10.67
C PHE A 34 -4.01 10.35 9.38
N PRO A 35 -5.35 10.11 9.37
CA PRO A 35 -6.06 9.27 8.39
C PRO A 35 -6.11 9.83 6.95
N PRO A 36 -6.45 8.97 5.95
CA PRO A 36 -7.12 7.68 6.11
C PRO A 36 -6.22 6.44 6.11
N THR A 37 -6.18 5.75 7.26
CA THR A 37 -5.40 4.53 7.47
C THR A 37 -6.33 3.33 7.57
N LEU A 38 -5.98 2.22 6.91
CA LEU A 38 -6.64 0.92 6.99
C LEU A 38 -6.18 0.09 8.18
N LEU A 39 -5.06 0.50 8.75
CA LEU A 39 -4.42 -0.05 9.92
C LEU A 39 -5.01 0.53 11.19
N ALA A 40 -5.09 -0.30 12.23
CA ALA A 40 -5.36 0.14 13.58
C ALA A 40 -4.21 1.03 14.09
N PRO A 41 -4.44 1.86 15.13
CA PRO A 41 -3.37 2.63 15.76
C PRO A 41 -2.21 1.71 16.19
N GLU A 42 -1.00 2.16 15.90
CA GLU A 42 0.24 1.44 16.21
C GLU A 42 0.34 0.04 15.58
N GLU A 43 -0.47 -0.24 14.56
CA GLU A 43 -0.39 -1.49 13.81
C GLU A 43 0.74 -1.43 12.78
N TRP A 44 1.47 -2.53 12.73
CA TRP A 44 2.55 -2.80 11.81
C TRP A 44 2.25 -4.07 11.03
N LEU A 45 2.54 -4.04 9.74
CA LEU A 45 2.58 -5.21 8.87
C LEU A 45 4.03 -5.49 8.47
N PHE A 46 4.40 -6.77 8.47
CA PHE A 46 5.74 -7.23 8.12
C PHE A 46 5.67 -8.36 7.10
N SER A 47 6.56 -8.35 6.11
CA SER A 47 6.67 -9.45 5.13
C SER A 47 8.02 -9.43 4.41
N ASP A 48 8.40 -10.56 3.85
CA ASP A 48 9.52 -10.66 2.92
C ASP A 48 9.13 -10.38 1.46
N GLU A 49 7.83 -10.21 1.19
CA GLU A 49 7.28 -9.95 -0.15
C GLU A 49 6.36 -8.73 -0.13
N ILE A 50 6.56 -7.79 -1.07
CA ILE A 50 5.79 -6.55 -1.11
C ILE A 50 4.32 -6.74 -1.49
N ILE A 51 4.03 -7.62 -2.46
CA ILE A 51 2.64 -7.81 -2.95
C ILE A 51 1.73 -8.38 -1.85
N PRO A 52 2.11 -9.46 -1.12
CA PRO A 52 1.33 -9.93 0.03
C PRO A 52 1.15 -8.84 1.10
N LEU A 53 2.18 -8.03 1.38
CA LEU A 53 2.10 -6.94 2.35
C LEU A 53 1.03 -5.90 1.97
N LEU A 54 1.04 -5.43 0.71
CA LEU A 54 0.05 -4.46 0.21
C LEU A 54 -1.36 -5.05 0.14
N LYS A 55 -1.49 -6.34 -0.18
CA LYS A 55 -2.80 -7.03 -0.13
C LYS A 55 -3.34 -7.10 1.30
N ALA A 56 -2.50 -7.41 2.27
CA ALA A 56 -2.88 -7.44 3.68
C ALA A 56 -3.31 -6.04 4.17
N LEU A 57 -2.57 -4.99 3.79
CA LEU A 57 -2.95 -3.61 4.08
C LEU A 57 -4.37 -3.28 3.58
N MET A 58 -4.66 -3.62 2.32
CA MET A 58 -5.98 -3.41 1.72
C MET A 58 -7.07 -4.32 2.28
N LYS A 59 -6.71 -5.31 3.11
CA LYS A 59 -7.61 -6.41 3.52
C LYS A 59 -8.22 -7.08 2.29
N TRP A 60 -7.38 -7.29 1.27
CA TRP A 60 -7.80 -7.66 -0.09
C TRP A 60 -8.65 -8.92 -0.10
N ASP A 61 -8.20 -9.96 0.61
CA ASP A 61 -8.89 -11.24 0.69
C ASP A 61 -10.11 -11.16 1.62
N GLU A 62 -10.02 -10.48 2.77
CA GLU A 62 -11.17 -10.35 3.69
C GLU A 62 -12.32 -9.56 3.06
N ARG A 63 -12.01 -8.49 2.33
CA ARG A 63 -12.97 -7.66 1.60
C ARG A 63 -13.37 -8.27 0.25
N LYS A 64 -12.78 -9.42 -0.13
CA LYS A 64 -13.04 -10.13 -1.40
C LYS A 64 -12.85 -9.21 -2.62
N MET A 65 -11.82 -8.37 -2.56
CA MET A 65 -11.45 -7.47 -3.64
C MET A 65 -10.90 -8.22 -4.83
N LYS A 66 -11.19 -7.69 -6.00
CA LYS A 66 -10.84 -8.20 -7.32
C LYS A 66 -10.81 -7.05 -8.31
N ILE A 67 -9.93 -7.17 -9.28
CA ILE A 67 -9.98 -6.32 -10.46
C ILE A 67 -11.07 -6.85 -11.38
N VAL A 68 -12.03 -5.98 -11.68
CA VAL A 68 -13.18 -6.28 -12.52
C VAL A 68 -13.27 -5.28 -13.66
N ALA A 69 -13.81 -5.74 -14.78
CA ALA A 69 -14.09 -4.85 -15.90
C ALA A 69 -15.13 -3.80 -15.49
N ALA A 70 -14.79 -2.54 -15.70
CA ALA A 70 -15.66 -1.37 -15.58
C ALA A 70 -15.62 -0.61 -16.91
N PRO A 71 -16.23 -1.17 -17.97
CA PRO A 71 -16.20 -0.53 -19.28
C PRO A 71 -16.92 0.81 -19.22
N PHE A 72 -16.15 1.89 -19.25
CA PHE A 72 -16.69 3.22 -19.51
C PHE A 72 -17.22 3.26 -20.93
N SER A 73 -18.53 3.48 -21.08
CA SER A 73 -19.07 3.77 -22.40
C SER A 73 -18.51 5.11 -22.86
N ARG A 74 -17.59 5.11 -23.84
CA ARG A 74 -17.08 6.33 -24.50
C ARG A 74 -18.21 7.26 -24.99
N LYS A 75 -19.45 6.75 -25.13
CA LYS A 75 -20.65 7.51 -25.52
C LYS A 75 -21.31 8.32 -24.39
N LYS A 76 -20.93 8.12 -23.12
CA LYS A 76 -21.50 8.83 -21.96
C LYS A 76 -20.44 9.75 -21.33
N GLN A 77 -20.07 10.82 -22.03
CA GLN A 77 -18.97 11.73 -21.67
C GLN A 77 -19.26 12.76 -20.55
N ASN A 78 -20.26 12.58 -19.70
CA ASN A 78 -20.73 13.70 -18.86
C ASN A 78 -20.37 13.67 -17.37
N VAL A 79 -19.46 12.82 -16.86
CA VAL A 79 -19.22 12.83 -15.39
C VAL A 79 -17.76 12.79 -14.92
N LEU A 80 -16.79 12.20 -15.62
CA LEU A 80 -15.37 12.28 -15.25
C LEU A 80 -14.54 12.23 -16.53
N LYS A 81 -13.44 12.99 -16.63
CA LYS A 81 -12.61 13.05 -17.84
C LYS A 81 -12.14 11.63 -18.23
N PRO A 82 -12.70 11.02 -19.29
CA PRO A 82 -12.48 9.61 -19.62
C PRO A 82 -11.04 9.30 -20.06
N GLU A 83 -10.27 10.35 -20.37
CA GLU A 83 -8.92 10.28 -20.93
C GLU A 83 -7.85 9.79 -19.94
N THR A 84 -8.14 9.71 -18.64
CA THR A 84 -7.19 9.19 -17.63
C THR A 84 -7.62 7.85 -17.02
N LEU A 85 -8.80 7.32 -17.38
CA LEU A 85 -9.38 6.12 -16.78
C LEU A 85 -9.22 4.89 -17.67
N THR A 86 -9.03 3.75 -17.04
CA THR A 86 -8.95 2.43 -17.70
C THR A 86 -10.31 1.73 -17.65
N PRO A 87 -10.51 0.65 -18.44
CA PRO A 87 -11.72 -0.17 -18.33
C PRO A 87 -11.72 -1.09 -17.10
N TRP A 88 -10.92 -0.81 -16.07
CA TRP A 88 -10.74 -1.65 -14.90
C TRP A 88 -11.05 -0.89 -13.61
N LYS A 89 -11.60 -1.59 -12.63
CA LYS A 89 -11.78 -1.10 -11.26
C LYS A 89 -11.55 -2.20 -10.25
N ILE A 90 -11.34 -1.82 -9.00
CA ILE A 90 -11.35 -2.72 -7.84
C ILE A 90 -12.76 -2.71 -7.25
N ASN A 91 -13.38 -3.89 -7.09
CA ASN A 91 -14.64 -3.98 -6.33
C ASN A 91 -14.36 -3.94 -4.82
N ASN A 92 -15.35 -3.51 -4.04
CA ASN A 92 -15.24 -3.39 -2.57
C ASN A 92 -14.02 -2.55 -2.14
N PHE A 93 -13.71 -1.52 -2.93
CA PHE A 93 -12.59 -0.62 -2.68
C PHE A 93 -12.73 0.03 -1.29
N PRO A 94 -11.62 0.25 -0.55
CA PRO A 94 -11.73 0.82 0.78
C PRO A 94 -12.30 2.23 0.78
N GLU A 95 -13.37 2.44 1.54
CA GLU A 95 -13.97 3.77 1.76
C GLU A 95 -12.97 4.71 2.43
N GLU A 96 -12.06 4.16 3.24
CA GLU A 96 -10.96 4.91 3.84
C GLU A 96 -10.13 5.62 2.76
N TRP A 97 -9.90 4.99 1.60
CA TRP A 97 -9.10 5.58 0.52
C TRP A 97 -9.88 6.52 -0.41
N GLU A 98 -11.13 6.87 -0.11
CA GLU A 98 -11.89 7.84 -0.91
C GLU A 98 -11.26 9.24 -0.94
N THR A 99 -10.55 9.62 0.12
CA THR A 99 -9.85 10.92 0.19
C THR A 99 -8.36 10.81 -0.15
N ALA A 100 -7.86 9.61 -0.42
CA ALA A 100 -6.47 9.40 -0.79
C ALA A 100 -6.20 9.98 -2.19
N VAL A 101 -5.13 10.77 -2.29
CA VAL A 101 -4.63 11.28 -3.58
C VAL A 101 -3.62 10.27 -4.10
N CYS A 102 -4.03 9.46 -5.08
CA CYS A 102 -3.18 8.43 -5.69
C CYS A 102 -3.31 8.49 -7.20
N ASP A 103 -2.18 8.44 -7.90
CA ASP A 103 -2.22 8.39 -9.36
C ASP A 103 -2.73 7.05 -9.89
N ALA A 104 -2.68 5.97 -9.10
CA ALA A 104 -3.08 4.62 -9.54
C ALA A 104 -4.61 4.44 -9.62
N PHE A 105 -5.38 5.15 -8.79
CA PHE A 105 -6.82 4.94 -8.66
C PHE A 105 -7.61 6.22 -8.35
N THR A 106 -8.88 6.23 -8.73
CA THR A 106 -9.85 7.25 -8.28
C THR A 106 -10.37 6.94 -6.87
N PRO A 107 -10.99 7.91 -6.16
CA PRO A 107 -11.69 7.67 -4.88
C PRO A 107 -12.60 6.43 -4.82
N VAL A 108 -13.24 6.07 -5.93
CA VAL A 108 -14.16 4.92 -6.01
C VAL A 108 -13.52 3.65 -6.59
N GLY A 109 -12.19 3.57 -6.63
CA GLY A 109 -11.43 2.39 -7.04
C GLY A 109 -11.34 2.13 -8.54
N HIS A 110 -11.68 3.07 -9.43
CA HIS A 110 -11.35 2.93 -10.85
C HIS A 110 -9.85 3.12 -11.06
N LEU A 111 -9.24 2.26 -11.88
CA LEU A 111 -7.81 2.33 -12.17
C LEU A 111 -7.54 3.35 -13.27
N THR A 112 -6.42 4.06 -13.16
CA THR A 112 -6.01 5.09 -14.12
C THR A 112 -5.02 4.55 -15.14
N GLN A 113 -4.72 5.36 -16.15
CA GLN A 113 -3.69 5.05 -17.15
C GLN A 113 -2.28 4.87 -16.58
N ALA A 114 -2.02 5.33 -15.34
CA ALA A 114 -0.76 5.06 -14.65
C ALA A 114 -0.56 3.55 -14.41
N VAL A 115 -1.65 2.80 -14.21
CA VAL A 115 -1.63 1.35 -14.00
C VAL A 115 -1.66 0.58 -15.32
N VAL A 116 -2.51 1.00 -16.26
CA VAL A 116 -2.66 0.32 -17.56
C VAL A 116 -2.57 1.35 -18.68
N PRO A 117 -1.44 1.41 -19.42
CA PRO A 117 -1.35 2.25 -20.61
C PRO A 117 -2.32 1.77 -21.70
N GLU A 118 -2.72 2.66 -22.62
CA GLU A 118 -3.77 2.51 -23.65
C GLU A 118 -3.63 1.30 -24.60
N SER A 119 -3.72 0.07 -24.08
CA SER A 119 -3.74 -1.15 -24.86
C SER A 119 -4.97 -1.97 -24.49
N ASP A 120 -5.77 -2.29 -25.52
CA ASP A 120 -7.11 -2.87 -25.36
C ASP A 120 -7.11 -4.38 -24.99
N THR A 121 -5.95 -4.97 -24.68
CA THR A 121 -5.81 -6.43 -24.50
C THR A 121 -4.90 -6.84 -23.32
N VAL A 122 -5.04 -6.18 -22.17
CA VAL A 122 -4.30 -6.58 -20.95
C VAL A 122 -5.15 -7.55 -20.13
N ASP A 123 -4.56 -8.65 -19.66
CA ASP A 123 -5.24 -9.62 -18.80
C ASP A 123 -5.32 -9.12 -17.34
N VAL A 124 -6.30 -9.63 -16.59
CA VAL A 124 -6.55 -9.20 -15.19
C VAL A 124 -5.31 -9.37 -14.32
N LYS A 125 -4.52 -10.42 -14.54
CA LYS A 125 -3.32 -10.70 -13.74
C LYS A 125 -2.23 -9.65 -13.96
N THR A 126 -2.03 -9.22 -15.20
CA THR A 126 -1.07 -8.14 -15.52
C THR A 126 -1.55 -6.81 -14.96
N VAL A 127 -2.85 -6.52 -15.03
CA VAL A 127 -3.42 -5.31 -14.41
C VAL A 127 -3.23 -5.33 -12.89
N GLU A 128 -3.45 -6.48 -12.24
CA GLU A 128 -3.24 -6.64 -10.80
C GLU A 128 -1.78 -6.43 -10.40
N ALA A 129 -0.85 -7.06 -11.11
CA ALA A 129 0.57 -6.87 -10.88
C ALA A 129 1.01 -5.41 -11.10
N ALA A 130 0.51 -4.76 -12.15
CA ALA A 130 0.79 -3.36 -12.43
C ALA A 130 0.21 -2.43 -11.36
N PHE A 131 -0.99 -2.74 -10.86
CA PHE A 131 -1.63 -1.99 -9.79
C PHE A 131 -0.78 -2.00 -8.52
N PHE A 132 -0.37 -3.19 -8.04
CA PHE A 132 0.44 -3.28 -6.83
C PHE A 132 1.83 -2.68 -7.00
N LYS A 133 2.40 -2.73 -8.20
CA LYS A 133 3.66 -2.05 -8.50
C LYS A 133 3.52 -0.52 -8.44
N CYS A 134 2.41 0.01 -8.96
CA CYS A 134 2.12 1.45 -8.87
C CYS A 134 1.88 1.85 -7.41
N LEU A 135 1.07 1.05 -6.69
CA LEU A 135 0.76 1.29 -5.29
C LEU A 135 2.00 1.28 -4.39
N GLU A 136 2.96 0.38 -4.63
CA GLU A 136 4.25 0.36 -3.91
C GLU A 136 4.95 1.73 -3.96
N GLY A 137 4.91 2.42 -5.11
CA GLY A 137 5.53 3.73 -5.28
C GLY A 137 4.77 4.88 -4.62
N GLU A 138 3.46 4.73 -4.45
CA GLU A 138 2.54 5.79 -3.99
C GLU A 138 2.14 5.63 -2.52
N ILE A 139 2.44 4.48 -1.89
CA ILE A 139 1.90 4.11 -0.57
C ILE A 139 2.28 5.13 0.52
N ASN A 140 3.48 5.70 0.41
CA ASN A 140 3.98 6.72 1.33
C ASN A 140 3.23 8.06 1.21
N ASP A 141 2.69 8.34 0.02
CA ASP A 141 1.96 9.58 -0.28
C ASP A 141 0.50 9.49 0.16
N ILE A 142 -0.04 8.27 0.31
CA ILE A 142 -1.43 8.04 0.73
C ILE A 142 -1.59 7.68 2.22
N GLY A 143 -0.65 8.12 3.06
CA GLY A 143 -0.80 8.08 4.52
C GLY A 143 -0.19 6.86 5.21
N TYR A 144 0.76 6.18 4.58
CA TYR A 144 1.52 5.08 5.20
C TYR A 144 3.01 5.37 5.21
N VAL A 145 3.74 4.52 5.91
CA VAL A 145 5.19 4.46 5.89
C VAL A 145 5.59 3.04 5.53
N LEU A 146 6.07 2.86 4.30
CA LEU A 146 6.66 1.62 3.81
C LEU A 146 8.17 1.71 3.92
N LEU A 147 8.73 0.89 4.81
CA LEU A 147 10.15 0.71 5.01
C LEU A 147 10.60 -0.53 4.22
N GLY A 148 11.46 -0.31 3.23
CA GLY A 148 12.06 -1.36 2.41
C GLY A 148 13.58 -1.39 2.54
N PRO A 149 14.25 -2.29 1.82
CA PRO A 149 15.70 -2.32 1.79
C PRO A 149 16.25 -1.07 1.10
N GLU A 150 17.19 -0.38 1.75
CA GLU A 150 17.79 0.86 1.27
C GLU A 150 18.87 0.60 0.19
N PRO A 151 18.61 0.88 -1.11
CA PRO A 151 19.54 0.53 -2.17
C PRO A 151 20.87 1.29 -2.09
N SER A 152 20.90 2.47 -1.45
CA SER A 152 22.14 3.23 -1.26
C SER A 152 23.11 2.57 -0.27
N LEU A 153 22.63 1.66 0.58
CA LEU A 153 23.44 0.83 1.48
C LEU A 153 23.92 -0.48 0.81
N GLY A 154 23.75 -0.61 -0.51
CA GLY A 154 24.15 -1.77 -1.30
C GLY A 154 22.96 -2.66 -1.67
N SER A 155 23.04 -3.95 -1.34
CA SER A 155 21.94 -4.91 -1.56
C SER A 155 21.41 -5.44 -0.22
N PRO A 156 20.88 -4.59 0.67
CA PRO A 156 20.35 -5.06 1.95
C PRO A 156 19.21 -6.05 1.72
N ALA A 157 19.17 -7.08 2.56
CA ALA A 157 18.13 -8.11 2.51
C ALA A 157 16.89 -7.72 3.33
N SER A 158 17.00 -6.71 4.19
CA SER A 158 15.99 -6.30 5.17
C SER A 158 15.61 -4.83 5.04
N ALA A 159 14.44 -4.48 5.58
CA ALA A 159 14.00 -3.10 5.71
C ALA A 159 15.00 -2.27 6.52
N PHE A 160 15.24 -1.04 6.07
CA PHE A 160 16.00 -0.05 6.83
C PHE A 160 15.06 0.69 7.77
N VAL A 161 15.10 0.32 9.05
CA VAL A 161 14.18 0.85 10.08
C VAL A 161 14.83 1.87 11.00
N ASP A 162 16.16 2.00 10.95
CA ASP A 162 16.93 2.73 11.96
C ASP A 162 16.55 4.20 12.06
N ASP A 163 16.34 4.89 10.94
CA ASP A 163 16.02 6.31 10.96
C ASP A 163 14.59 6.57 11.45
N TYR A 164 13.64 5.74 11.01
CA TYR A 164 12.26 5.78 11.54
C TYR A 164 12.24 5.54 13.06
N VAL A 165 12.98 4.55 13.52
CA VAL A 165 13.04 4.21 14.94
C VAL A 165 13.69 5.34 15.76
N LYS A 166 14.74 6.00 15.26
CA LYS A 166 15.36 7.14 15.95
C LYS A 166 14.43 8.35 16.05
N GLU A 167 13.66 8.62 15.00
CA GLU A 167 12.65 9.68 15.00
C GLU A 167 11.61 9.40 16.08
N TRP A 168 11.04 8.19 16.07
CA TRP A 168 10.07 7.77 17.08
C TRP A 168 10.62 7.81 18.52
N GLU A 169 11.89 7.43 18.74
CA GLU A 169 12.53 7.57 20.06
C GLU A 169 12.63 9.02 20.53
N SER A 170 12.76 9.96 19.58
CA SER A 170 12.86 11.38 19.89
C SER A 170 11.50 11.95 20.29
N ASP A 171 10.42 11.46 19.70
CA ASP A 171 9.05 11.87 20.00
C ASP A 171 8.54 11.30 21.34
N ASP A 172 9.01 10.10 21.72
CA ASP A 172 8.70 9.47 23.02
C ASP A 172 9.38 10.14 24.23
N LEU A 173 10.37 11.03 24.02
CA LEU A 173 11.06 11.72 25.11
C LEU A 173 10.19 12.86 25.68
N PRO A 174 10.00 12.94 27.01
CA PRO A 174 9.28 14.05 27.61
C PRO A 174 10.04 15.36 27.37
N CYS A 175 9.35 16.36 26.80
CA CYS A 175 9.83 17.74 26.62
C CYS A 175 10.24 18.40 27.94
#